data_AF-A0A6C0CQL4-F1
#
_entry.id   AF-A0A6C0CQL4-F1
#
_cell.length_a   1.000
_cell.length_b   1.000
_cell.length_c   1.000
_cell.angle_alpha   90.00
_cell.angle_beta   90.00
_cell.angle_gamma   90.00
#
_symmetry.space_group_name_H-M   'P 1'
#
loop_
_entity.id
_entity.type
_entity.pdbx_description
1 polymer ?
#
loop_
_entity_poly.entity_id
_entity_poly.type
_entity_poly.pdbx_seq_one_letter_code
_entity_poly.pdbx_strand_id
1 'polypeptide(L)'
;MNPFQIHGIIQLLVFLILFPTGATIALLRNKIGPSWRPIHVGIQLTAVVLYLIAVSIAFYANQQRNVDKPRPFINHLHRWVGRTVGTLILLQVIWAFFGRQWVMWDTWYIIHMALSATIILGGLTNIMIAFIMMKK
;
A
#
# COMPACT_ATOMS: atom_id res chain seq x y z
N MET A 1 11.19 -13.18 15.95
CA MET A 1 11.16 -11.90 15.21
C MET A 1 10.11 -11.01 15.87
N ASN A 2 10.43 -9.76 16.21
CA ASN A 2 9.46 -8.89 16.89
C ASN A 2 8.34 -8.47 15.92
N PRO A 3 7.13 -8.13 16.41
CA PRO A 3 6.00 -7.76 15.55
C PRO A 3 6.28 -6.60 14.57
N PHE A 4 7.12 -5.63 14.95
CA PHE A 4 7.49 -4.51 14.07
C PHE A 4 8.38 -4.94 12.90
N GLN A 5 9.26 -5.92 13.10
CA GLN A 5 10.06 -6.52 12.03
C GLN A 5 9.18 -7.27 11.03
N ILE A 6 8.20 -8.03 11.52
CA ILE A 6 7.22 -8.73 10.66
C ILE A 6 6.42 -7.72 9.85
N HIS A 7 5.88 -6.68 10.50
CA HIS A 7 5.21 -5.57 9.81
C HIS A 7 6.10 -4.97 8.72
N GLY A 8 7.35 -4.63 9.04
CA GLY A 8 8.30 -4.05 8.08
C GLY A 8 8.57 -4.94 6.88
N ILE A 9 8.78 -6.24 7.07
CA ILE A 9 9.01 -7.21 5.98
C ILE A 9 7.79 -7.28 5.06
N ILE A 10 6.59 -7.38 5.62
CA ILE A 10 5.36 -7.45 4.81
C ILE A 10 5.17 -6.13 4.04
N GLN A 11 5.43 -4.98 4.66
CA GLN A 11 5.36 -3.67 3.98
C GLN A 11 6.35 -3.57 2.81
N LEU A 12 7.59 -4.05 2.98
CA LEU A 12 8.58 -4.12 1.90
C LEU A 12 8.08 -5.00 0.76
N LEU A 13 7.60 -6.22 1.06
CA LEU A 13 7.04 -7.12 0.06
C LEU A 13 5.87 -6.49 -0.71
N VAL A 14 4.95 -5.85 0.00
CA VAL A 14 3.77 -5.21 -0.61
C VAL A 14 4.18 -4.06 -1.54
N PHE A 15 4.99 -3.11 -1.05
CA PHE A 15 5.24 -1.86 -1.77
C PHE A 15 6.41 -1.90 -2.75
N LEU A 16 7.42 -2.77 -2.55
CA LEU A 16 8.53 -2.91 -3.48
C LEU A 16 8.28 -3.99 -4.53
N ILE A 17 7.47 -5.00 -4.22
CA ILE A 17 7.32 -6.18 -5.09
C ILE A 17 5.89 -6.25 -5.63
N LEU A 18 4.89 -6.46 -4.78
CA LEU A 18 3.55 -6.82 -5.26
C LEU A 18 2.86 -5.68 -6.01
N PHE A 19 2.77 -4.48 -5.40
CA PHE A 19 2.13 -3.34 -6.07
C PHE A 19 2.82 -2.95 -7.39
N PRO A 20 4.16 -2.80 -7.46
CA PRO A 20 4.85 -2.55 -8.72
C PRO A 20 4.68 -3.67 -9.74
N THR A 21 4.70 -4.94 -9.32
CA THR A 21 4.48 -6.08 -10.23
C THR A 21 3.08 -6.02 -10.82
N GLY A 22 2.05 -5.87 -9.99
CA GLY A 22 0.68 -5.74 -10.46
C GLY A 22 0.51 -4.55 -11.41
N ALA A 23 1.10 -3.39 -11.11
CA ALA A 23 1.09 -2.22 -12.00
C ALA A 23 1.78 -2.51 -13.34
N THR A 24 2.94 -3.18 -13.31
CA THR A 24 3.69 -3.56 -14.52
C THR A 24 2.88 -4.51 -15.41
N ILE A 25 2.18 -5.49 -14.83
CA ILE A 25 1.27 -6.37 -15.58
C ILE A 25 0.19 -5.56 -16.31
N ALA A 26 -0.40 -4.54 -15.66
CA ALA A 26 -1.41 -3.69 -16.30
C ALA A 26 -0.84 -2.79 -17.40
N LEU A 27 0.40 -2.30 -17.23
CA LEU A 27 1.11 -1.53 -18.27
C LEU A 27 1.45 -2.40 -19.49
N LEU A 28 1.79 -3.66 -19.26
CA LEU A 28 2.13 -4.64 -20.30
C LEU A 28 0.91 -5.42 -20.84
N ARG A 29 -0.32 -4.93 -20.59
CA ARG A 29 -1.57 -5.62 -20.96
C ARG A 29 -1.63 -6.10 -22.41
N ASN A 30 -1.10 -5.31 -23.35
CA ASN A 30 -1.10 -5.64 -24.78
C ASN A 30 -0.14 -6.79 -25.12
N LYS A 31 0.95 -6.97 -24.34
CA LYS A 31 1.93 -8.05 -24.55
C LYS A 31 1.49 -9.36 -23.89
N ILE A 32 0.78 -9.27 -22.77
CA ILE A 32 0.33 -10.44 -21.99
C ILE A 32 -0.94 -11.05 -22.59
N GLY A 33 -1.78 -10.24 -23.24
CA GLY A 33 -3.05 -10.70 -23.79
C GLY A 33 -4.15 -10.81 -22.72
N PRO A 34 -5.30 -11.44 -23.01
CA PRO A 34 -6.51 -11.37 -22.17
C PRO A 34 -6.35 -11.80 -20.71
N SER A 35 -5.34 -12.64 -20.42
CA SER A 35 -5.00 -13.09 -19.07
C SER A 35 -4.41 -11.99 -18.18
N TRP A 36 -4.03 -10.83 -18.72
CA TRP A 36 -3.44 -9.73 -17.94
C TRP A 36 -4.33 -9.28 -16.78
N ARG A 37 -5.64 -9.23 -17.01
CA ARG A 37 -6.61 -8.69 -16.05
C ARG A 37 -6.73 -9.56 -14.80
N PRO A 38 -7.02 -10.87 -14.88
CA PRO A 38 -7.08 -11.71 -13.68
C PRO A 38 -5.74 -11.77 -12.94
N ILE A 39 -4.60 -11.77 -13.65
CA ILE A 39 -3.27 -11.74 -13.03
C ILE A 39 -3.07 -10.43 -12.25
N HIS A 40 -3.33 -9.28 -12.87
CA HIS A 40 -3.25 -7.98 -12.23
C HIS A 40 -4.14 -7.92 -10.98
N VAL A 41 -5.42 -8.28 -11.11
CA VAL A 41 -6.37 -8.23 -10.00
C VAL A 41 -5.94 -9.16 -8.88
N GLY A 42 -5.50 -10.38 -9.19
CA GLY A 42 -5.00 -11.34 -8.19
C GLY A 42 -3.83 -10.77 -7.38
N ILE A 43 -2.79 -10.26 -8.07
CA ILE A 43 -1.61 -9.68 -7.42
C ILE A 43 -2.00 -8.47 -6.55
N GLN A 44 -2.86 -7.58 -7.05
CA GLN A 44 -3.31 -6.39 -6.33
C GLN A 44 -4.13 -6.77 -5.07
N LEU A 45 -5.06 -7.72 -5.18
CA LEU A 45 -5.84 -8.19 -4.04
C LEU A 45 -4.96 -8.88 -2.99
N THR A 46 -3.99 -9.71 -3.42
CA THR A 46 -3.00 -10.30 -2.50
C THR A 46 -2.20 -9.21 -1.78
N ALA A 47 -1.75 -8.16 -2.49
CA ALA A 47 -1.05 -7.03 -1.90
C ALA A 47 -1.91 -6.31 -0.85
N VAL A 48 -3.18 -6.06 -1.14
CA VAL A 48 -4.14 -5.44 -0.21
C VAL A 48 -4.35 -6.30 1.04
N VAL A 49 -4.54 -7.61 0.88
CA VAL A 49 -4.71 -8.53 2.02
C VAL A 49 -3.47 -8.52 2.91
N LEU A 50 -2.28 -8.64 2.33
CA LEU A 50 -1.02 -8.59 3.08
C LEU A 50 -0.81 -7.23 3.76
N TYR A 51 -1.19 -6.14 3.10
CA TYR A 51 -1.17 -4.81 3.69
C TYR A 51 -2.05 -4.73 4.94
N LEU A 52 -3.28 -5.23 4.87
CA LEU A 52 -4.20 -5.26 6.02
C LEU A 52 -3.66 -6.11 7.17
N ILE A 53 -3.06 -7.28 6.88
CA ILE A 53 -2.38 -8.11 7.88
C ILE A 53 -1.25 -7.32 8.55
N ALA A 54 -0.40 -6.65 7.77
CA ALA A 54 0.69 -5.85 8.31
C ALA A 54 0.19 -4.71 9.19
N VAL A 55 -0.88 -4.03 8.80
CA VAL A 55 -1.51 -2.96 9.60
C VAL A 55 -2.04 -3.52 10.93
N SER A 56 -2.72 -4.67 10.92
CA SER A 56 -3.20 -5.34 12.13
C SER A 56 -2.06 -5.72 13.07
N ILE A 57 -0.95 -6.24 12.54
CA ILE A 57 0.27 -6.54 13.32
C ILE A 57 0.83 -5.26 13.96
N ALA A 58 0.87 -4.14 13.24
CA ALA A 58 1.33 -2.87 13.79
C ALA A 58 0.39 -2.33 14.88
N PHE A 59 -0.91 -2.50 14.76
CA PHE A 59 -1.86 -2.13 15.81
C PHE A 59 -1.65 -2.97 17.08
N TYR A 60 -1.57 -4.30 16.93
CA TYR A 60 -1.27 -5.20 18.03
C TYR A 60 0.06 -4.85 18.73
N ALA A 61 1.12 -4.64 17.95
CA ALA A 61 2.44 -4.26 18.48
C ALA A 61 2.41 -2.91 19.23
N ASN A 62 1.57 -1.97 18.79
CA ASN A 62 1.39 -0.69 19.46
C ASN A 62 0.64 -0.83 20.80
N GLN A 63 -0.33 -1.74 20.90
CA GLN A 63 -1.05 -2.01 22.15
C GLN A 63 -0.13 -2.62 23.22
N GLN A 64 0.88 -3.39 22.80
CA GLN A 64 1.86 -4.00 23.72
C GLN A 64 2.94 -3.03 24.21
N ARG A 65 3.08 -1.84 23.62
CA ARG A 65 4.09 -0.86 24.07
C ARG A 65 3.50 0.02 25.18
N ASN A 66 4.19 0.08 26.33
CA ASN A 66 3.88 1.01 27.42
C ASN A 66 3.68 2.43 26.87
N VAL A 67 2.52 3.01 27.19
CA VAL A 67 1.96 4.22 26.57
C VAL A 67 2.71 5.49 27.00
N ASP A 68 3.54 5.39 28.04
CA ASP A 68 4.00 6.56 28.82
C ASP A 68 5.23 7.29 28.26
N LYS A 69 5.82 6.82 27.15
CA LYS A 69 6.95 7.53 26.51
C LYS A 69 6.49 8.43 25.37
N PRO A 70 6.84 9.73 25.39
CA PRO A 70 6.54 10.63 24.27
C PRO A 70 7.16 10.07 22.98
N ARG A 71 6.34 10.00 21.94
CA ARG A 71 6.78 9.46 20.64
C ARG A 71 7.48 10.58 19.86
N PRO A 72 8.65 10.32 19.25
CA PRO A 72 9.35 11.34 18.47
C PRO A 72 8.51 11.76 17.25
N PHE A 73 8.65 13.01 16.81
CA PHE A 73 7.90 13.58 15.66
C PHE A 73 7.91 12.65 14.43
N ILE A 74 9.05 12.04 14.12
CA ILE A 74 9.18 11.13 12.98
C ILE A 74 8.25 9.91 13.05
N ASN A 75 7.90 9.45 14.25
CA ASN A 75 6.93 8.38 14.47
C ASN A 75 5.49 8.87 14.24
N HIS A 76 5.19 10.15 14.50
CA HIS A 76 3.92 10.75 14.10
C HIS A 76 3.80 10.84 12.58
N LEU A 77 4.86 11.29 11.91
CA LEU A 77 4.90 11.38 10.45
C LEU A 77 4.73 10.00 9.79
N HIS A 78 5.45 8.96 10.22
CA HIS A 78 5.30 7.59 9.72
C HIS A 78 3.85 7.08 9.86
N ARG A 79 3.23 7.29 11.04
CA ARG A 79 1.84 6.88 11.26
C ARG A 79 0.86 7.66 10.39
N TRP A 80 1.07 8.96 10.21
CA TRP A 80 0.21 9.78 9.38
C TRP A 80 0.30 9.38 7.91
N VAL A 81 1.52 9.28 7.35
CA VAL A 81 1.74 8.84 5.97
C VAL A 81 1.17 7.43 5.76
N GLY A 82 1.48 6.48 6.65
CA GLY A 82 0.96 5.12 6.55
C GLY A 82 -0.57 5.03 6.57
N ARG A 83 -1.24 5.82 7.42
CA ARG A 83 -2.72 5.89 7.45
C ARG A 83 -3.28 6.47 6.16
N THR A 84 -2.71 7.58 5.68
CA THR A 84 -3.14 8.21 4.42
C THR A 84 -3.02 7.23 3.26
N VAL A 85 -1.88 6.56 3.11
CA VAL A 85 -1.66 5.53 2.08
C VAL A 85 -2.65 4.38 2.24
N GLY A 86 -2.90 3.92 3.47
CA GLY A 86 -3.90 2.88 3.74
C GLY A 86 -5.31 3.27 3.30
N THR A 87 -5.74 4.50 3.60
CA THR A 87 -7.03 5.02 3.13
C THR A 87 -7.07 5.06 1.61
N LEU A 88 -6.01 5.55 0.95
CA LEU A 88 -5.93 5.59 -0.51
C LEU A 88 -5.99 4.18 -1.13
N ILE A 89 -5.38 3.17 -0.53
CA ILE A 89 -5.48 1.77 -0.99
C ILE A 89 -6.93 1.30 -0.98
N LEU A 90 -7.66 1.53 0.11
CA LEU A 90 -9.06 1.11 0.21
C LEU A 90 -9.95 1.86 -0.81
N LEU A 91 -9.75 3.17 -0.93
CA LEU A 91 -10.45 3.99 -1.91
C LEU A 91 -10.14 3.55 -3.35
N GLN A 92 -8.89 3.16 -3.64
CA GLN A 92 -8.48 2.68 -4.95
C GLN A 92 -9.16 1.37 -5.31
N VAL A 93 -9.33 0.45 -4.36
CA VAL A 93 -10.09 -0.80 -4.57
C VAL A 93 -11.54 -0.46 -4.91
N ILE A 94 -12.20 0.38 -4.12
CA ILE A 94 -13.59 0.80 -4.36
C ILE A 94 -13.71 1.46 -5.75
N TRP A 95 -12.81 2.41 -6.05
CA TRP A 95 -12.78 3.10 -7.34
C TRP A 95 -12.57 2.14 -8.52
N ALA A 96 -11.72 1.12 -8.34
CA ALA A 96 -11.41 0.16 -9.39
C ALA A 96 -12.61 -0.72 -9.80
N PHE A 97 -13.45 -1.08 -8.83
CA PHE A 97 -14.64 -1.93 -9.03
C PHE A 97 -15.88 -1.12 -9.42
N PHE A 98 -16.15 -0.02 -8.72
CA PHE A 98 -17.41 0.71 -8.87
C PHE A 98 -17.27 1.95 -9.75
N GLY A 99 -16.12 2.62 -9.75
CA GLY A 99 -15.93 3.91 -10.43
C GLY A 99 -16.22 3.86 -11.94
N ARG A 100 -15.98 2.71 -12.60
CA ARG A 100 -16.23 2.54 -14.05
C ARG A 100 -17.67 2.74 -14.47
N GLN A 101 -18.63 2.63 -13.54
CA GLN A 101 -20.06 2.77 -13.84
C GLN A 101 -20.51 4.24 -13.86
N TRP A 102 -19.72 5.14 -13.28
CA TRP A 102 -20.15 6.52 -12.98
C TRP A 102 -19.42 7.58 -13.80
N VAL A 103 -18.33 7.22 -14.46
CA VAL A 103 -17.47 8.16 -15.21
C VAL A 103 -17.01 7.56 -16.52
N MET A 104 -16.67 8.42 -17.48
CA MET A 104 -16.06 8.02 -18.75
C MET A 104 -14.78 7.21 -18.53
N TRP A 105 -14.52 6.27 -19.44
CA TRP A 105 -13.40 5.33 -19.32
C TRP A 105 -12.04 6.04 -19.19
N ASP A 106 -11.80 7.08 -19.99
CA ASP A 106 -10.54 7.84 -19.97
C ASP A 106 -10.31 8.52 -18.62
N THR A 107 -11.34 9.20 -18.10
CA THR A 107 -11.30 9.86 -16.80
C THR A 107 -11.07 8.86 -15.67
N TRP A 108 -11.80 7.73 -15.69
CA TRP A 108 -11.61 6.64 -14.74
C TRP A 108 -10.17 6.13 -14.75
N TYR A 109 -9.62 5.91 -15.95
CA TYR A 109 -8.28 5.39 -16.14
C TYR A 109 -7.21 6.35 -15.63
N ILE A 110 -7.30 7.65 -15.95
CA ILE A 110 -6.37 8.67 -15.48
C ILE A 110 -6.36 8.74 -13.95
N ILE A 111 -7.54 8.82 -13.33
CA ILE A 111 -7.66 8.85 -11.86
C ILE A 111 -7.08 7.57 -11.25
N HIS A 112 -7.39 6.41 -11.83
CA HIS A 112 -6.90 5.11 -11.35
C HIS A 112 -5.37 5.01 -11.43
N MET A 113 -4.76 5.52 -12.50
CA MET A 113 -3.30 5.54 -12.66
C MET A 113 -2.63 6.52 -11.69
N ALA A 114 -3.18 7.73 -11.55
CA ALA A 114 -2.66 8.75 -10.63
C ALA A 114 -2.72 8.28 -9.17
N LEU A 115 -3.85 7.66 -8.77
CA LEU A 115 -4.02 7.12 -7.44
C LEU A 115 -3.07 5.93 -7.18
N SER A 116 -2.90 5.04 -8.15
CA SER A 116 -1.91 3.94 -8.07
C SER A 116 -0.49 4.45 -7.84
N ALA A 117 -0.05 5.44 -8.62
CA ALA A 117 1.27 6.02 -8.47
C ALA A 117 1.47 6.67 -7.10
N THR A 118 0.46 7.41 -6.62
CA THR A 118 0.47 8.05 -5.30
C THR A 118 0.57 7.03 -4.17
N ILE A 119 -0.14 5.90 -4.26
CA ILE A 119 -0.06 4.80 -3.28
C ILE A 119 1.34 4.20 -3.24
N ILE A 120 1.93 3.88 -4.40
CA ILE A 120 3.27 3.28 -4.47
C ILE A 120 4.30 4.25 -3.89
N LEU A 121 4.33 5.49 -4.36
CA LEU A 121 5.28 6.50 -3.89
C LEU A 121 5.10 6.83 -2.40
N GLY A 122 3.86 6.93 -1.94
CA GLY A 122 3.54 7.16 -0.54
C GLY A 122 3.99 6.01 0.36
N GLY A 123 3.80 4.76 -0.07
CA GLY A 123 4.29 3.58 0.65
C GLY A 123 5.80 3.49 0.72
N LEU A 124 6.50 3.76 -0.38
CA LEU A 124 7.97 3.85 -0.41
C LEU A 124 8.47 4.96 0.51
N THR A 125 7.83 6.13 0.49
CA THR A 125 8.14 7.23 1.42
C THR A 125 7.95 6.78 2.87
N ASN A 126 6.87 6.06 3.17
CA ASN A 126 6.59 5.56 4.51
C ASN A 126 7.66 4.57 5.01
N ILE A 127 8.13 3.70 4.11
CA ILE A 127 9.24 2.76 4.36
C ILE A 127 10.54 3.52 4.63
N MET A 128 10.86 4.56 3.84
CA MET A 128 12.05 5.38 4.04
C MET A 128 12.03 6.09 5.40
N ILE A 129 10.89 6.63 5.81
CA ILE A 129 10.73 7.23 7.15
C ILE A 129 11.00 6.18 8.25
N ALA A 130 10.48 4.95 8.10
CA ALA A 130 10.75 3.87 9.04
C ALA A 130 12.25 3.51 9.10
N PHE A 131 12.97 3.49 7.97
CA PHE A 131 14.43 3.29 7.98
C PHE A 131 15.17 4.40 8.72
N ILE A 132 14.76 5.67 8.56
CA ILE A 132 15.35 6.80 9.30
C ILE A 132 15.09 6.65 10.80
N MET A 133 13.91 6.16 11.20
CA MET A 133 13.57 5.90 12.60
C MET A 133 14.45 4.83 13.25
N MET A 134 14.91 3.83 12.49
CA MET A 134 15.76 2.76 13.02
C MET A 134 17.23 3.15 13.20
N LYS A 135 17.66 4.27 12.59
CA LYS A 135 19.04 4.78 12.71
C LYS A 135 19.25 5.72 13.91
N LYS A 136 18.18 6.06 14.63
CA LYS A 136 18.19 6.93 15.81
C LYS A 136 17.86 6.12 17.06
#